data_AF-A0A963BP97-F1
#
_entry.id   AF-A0A963BP97-F1
#
_cell.length_a   1.000
_cell.length_b   1.000
_cell.length_c   1.000
_cell.angle_alpha   90.00
_cell.angle_beta   90.00
_cell.angle_gamma   90.00
#
_symmetry.space_group_name_H-M   'P 1'
#
loop_
_entity.id
_entity.type
_entity.pdbx_description
1 polymer ?
#
loop_
_entity_poly.entity_id
_entity_poly.type
_entity_poly.pdbx_seq_one_letter_code
_entity_poly.pdbx_strand_id
1 'polypeptide(L)'
;MYLPQDALAASIRALQRCLRRHTLVCDLMTRHFARRYGARLRAQITTLGGDFAEMLDKPAAGLMARGYRAGGRTSIAGRAVEHGSVRIPKWVLNTFLRSLRDGYQVHVFEHP
;
A
#
# COMPACT_ATOMS: atom_id res chain seq x y z
N MET A 1 4.24 4.44 3.99
CA MET A 1 4.94 3.32 4.68
C MET A 1 6.42 3.66 4.87
N TYR A 2 7.16 4.06 3.83
CA TYR A 2 8.58 4.43 3.98
C TYR A 2 8.94 5.81 3.43
N LEU A 3 8.07 6.39 2.60
CA LEU A 3 8.33 7.67 1.94
C LEU A 3 7.43 8.76 2.54
N PRO A 4 8.00 9.85 3.10
CA PRO A 4 7.24 11.04 3.46
C PRO A 4 6.49 11.62 2.26
N GLN A 5 5.38 12.35 2.50
CA GLN A 5 4.55 12.89 1.41
C GLN A 5 5.32 13.83 0.49
N ASP A 6 6.25 14.62 1.03
CA ASP A 6 7.07 15.54 0.25
C ASP A 6 8.08 14.81 -0.64
N ALA A 7 8.70 13.76 -0.09
CA ALA A 7 9.60 12.88 -0.85
C ALA A 7 8.85 12.11 -1.96
N LEU A 8 7.61 11.67 -1.69
CA LEU A 8 6.74 11.09 -2.70
C LEU A 8 6.43 12.09 -3.81
N ALA A 9 6.07 13.32 -3.46
CA ALA A 9 5.79 14.37 -4.42
C ALA A 9 7.02 14.71 -5.28
N ALA A 10 8.20 14.78 -4.68
CA ALA A 10 9.46 15.02 -5.39
C ALA A 10 9.79 13.87 -6.34
N SER A 11 9.61 12.63 -5.89
CA SER A 11 9.85 11.43 -6.71
C SER A 11 8.92 11.40 -7.92
N ILE A 12 7.62 11.66 -7.72
CA ILE A 12 6.63 11.74 -8.81
C ILE A 12 7.03 12.81 -9.83
N ARG A 13 7.40 14.01 -9.39
CA ARG A 13 7.86 15.08 -10.30
C ARG A 13 9.11 14.67 -11.09
N ALA A 14 10.04 13.95 -10.46
CA ALA A 14 11.22 13.44 -11.16
C ALA A 14 10.82 12.41 -12.22
N LEU A 15 9.97 11.44 -11.87
CA LEU A 15 9.48 10.42 -12.80
C LEU A 15 8.75 11.04 -14.00
N GLN A 16 7.87 12.01 -13.77
CA GLN A 16 7.13 12.70 -14.83
C GLN A 16 8.05 13.47 -15.80
N ARG A 17 9.16 14.03 -15.31
CA ARG A 17 10.14 14.72 -16.17
C ARG A 17 10.98 13.75 -16.97
N CYS A 18 11.38 12.63 -16.37
CA CYS A 18 12.31 11.68 -16.98
C CYS A 18 11.61 10.61 -17.83
N LEU A 19 10.37 10.25 -17.52
CA LEU A 19 9.61 9.17 -18.13
C LEU A 19 8.22 9.68 -18.54
N ARG A 20 8.04 10.03 -19.82
CA ARG A 20 6.80 10.62 -20.32
C ARG A 20 5.56 9.75 -20.14
N ARG A 21 5.71 8.42 -20.31
CA ARG A 21 4.65 7.43 -20.11
C ARG A 21 5.23 6.30 -19.29
N HIS A 22 4.68 6.06 -18.12
CA HIS A 22 5.18 5.04 -17.21
C HIS A 22 4.09 4.51 -16.30
N THR A 23 4.34 3.32 -15.77
CA THR A 23 3.46 2.62 -14.83
C THR A 23 4.15 2.56 -13.47
N LEU A 24 3.44 2.96 -12.43
CA LEU A 24 3.88 2.74 -11.05
C LEU A 24 3.17 1.52 -10.49
N VAL A 25 3.95 0.61 -9.93
CA VAL A 25 3.45 -0.52 -9.14
C VAL A 25 3.85 -0.25 -7.71
N CYS A 26 2.87 -0.08 -6.83
CA CYS A 26 3.10 0.31 -5.44
C CYS A 26 2.35 -0.62 -4.49
N ASP A 27 3.04 -1.12 -3.46
CA ASP A 27 2.37 -1.72 -2.32
C ASP A 27 1.89 -0.60 -1.39
N LEU A 28 0.57 -0.52 -1.20
CA LEU A 28 -0.06 0.51 -0.39
C LEU A 28 -0.78 -0.13 0.79
N MET A 29 -0.43 0.35 1.99
CA MET A 29 -1.01 -0.08 3.25
C MET A 29 -1.78 1.07 3.88
N THR A 30 -2.99 0.80 4.38
CA THR A 30 -3.80 1.78 5.10
C THR A 30 -3.30 1.97 6.54
N ARG A 31 -3.55 3.15 7.10
CA ARG A 31 -3.29 3.42 8.53
C ARG A 31 -4.01 2.43 9.43
N HIS A 32 -5.28 2.12 9.14
CA HIS A 32 -6.02 1.11 9.89
C HIS A 32 -5.32 -0.26 9.90
N PHE A 33 -4.89 -0.77 8.74
CA PHE A 33 -4.17 -2.04 8.66
C PHE A 33 -2.87 -2.00 9.45
N ALA A 34 -2.08 -0.94 9.27
CA ALA A 34 -0.80 -0.75 9.94
C ALA A 34 -0.93 -0.80 11.46
N ARG A 35 -1.99 -0.17 12.00
CA ARG A 35 -2.27 -0.15 13.44
C ARG A 35 -2.85 -1.47 13.93
N ARG A 36 -3.77 -2.08 13.18
CA ARG A 36 -4.49 -3.29 13.62
C ARG A 36 -3.63 -4.55 13.54
N TYR A 37 -2.86 -4.70 12.47
CA TYR A 37 -2.14 -5.92 12.12
C TYR A 37 -0.62 -5.74 12.15
N GLY A 38 -0.12 -4.52 11.92
CA GLY A 38 1.31 -4.21 11.89
C GLY A 38 1.90 -3.65 13.20
N ALA A 39 1.08 -3.32 14.21
CA ALA A 39 1.54 -2.53 15.37
C ALA A 39 2.74 -3.15 16.11
N ARG A 40 2.70 -4.46 16.37
CA ARG A 40 3.80 -5.16 17.06
C ARG A 40 5.11 -5.08 16.28
N LEU A 41 5.07 -5.43 14.99
CA LEU A 41 6.25 -5.39 14.12
C LEU A 41 6.79 -3.96 13.99
N ARG A 42 5.90 -2.98 13.86
CA ARG A 42 6.29 -1.56 13.78
C ARG A 42 6.97 -1.10 15.06
N ALA A 43 6.43 -1.45 16.23
CA ALA A 43 7.06 -1.12 17.51
C ALA A 43 8.46 -1.73 17.62
N GLN A 44 8.64 -2.99 17.20
CA GLN A 44 9.97 -3.63 17.17
C GLN A 44 10.94 -2.90 16.23
N ILE A 45 10.50 -2.53 15.03
CA ILE A 45 11.33 -1.77 14.09
C ILE A 45 11.71 -0.40 14.68
N THR A 46 10.79 0.27 15.37
CA THR A 46 11.07 1.54 16.05
C THR A 46 12.05 1.40 17.20
N THR A 47 11.95 0.34 18.00
CA THR A 47 12.94 0.05 19.06
C THR A 47 14.35 -0.17 18.49
N LEU A 48 14.45 -0.65 17.25
CA LEU A 48 15.74 -0.81 16.55
C LEU A 48 16.22 0.48 15.85
N GLY A 49 15.57 1.62 16.09
CA GLY A 49 15.91 2.91 15.49
C GLY A 49 15.34 3.13 14.08
N GLY A 50 14.48 2.23 13.60
CA GLY A 50 13.76 2.42 12.34
C GLY A 50 12.61 3.41 12.48
N ASP A 51 12.34 4.18 11.44
CA ASP A 51 11.20 5.09 11.40
C ASP A 51 10.30 4.80 10.20
N PHE A 52 9.03 5.16 10.34
CA PHE A 52 8.03 5.02 9.30
C PHE A 52 7.43 6.38 9.00
N ALA A 53 7.39 6.72 7.71
CA ALA A 53 6.62 7.85 7.24
C ALA A 53 5.14 7.76 7.66
N GLU A 54 4.47 8.91 7.66
CA GLU A 54 3.05 9.00 7.99
C GLU A 54 2.21 7.98 7.19
N MET A 55 1.35 7.26 7.90
CA MET A 55 0.42 6.32 7.29
C MET A 55 -0.91 7.03 6.98
N LEU A 56 -1.47 6.79 5.80
CA LEU A 56 -2.74 7.37 5.38
C LEU A 56 -3.82 6.29 5.29
N ASP A 57 -5.09 6.66 5.51
CA ASP A 57 -6.21 5.72 5.29
C ASP A 57 -6.53 5.55 3.80
N LYS A 58 -6.24 6.56 2.97
CA LYS A 58 -6.43 6.53 1.51
C LYS A 58 -5.11 6.80 0.77
N PRO A 59 -4.10 5.91 0.88
CA PRO A 59 -2.76 6.16 0.33
C PRO A 59 -2.75 6.36 -1.19
N ALA A 60 -3.64 5.68 -1.93
CA ALA A 60 -3.75 5.81 -3.39
C ALA A 60 -4.20 7.21 -3.84
N ALA A 61 -4.95 7.94 -3.00
CA ALA A 61 -5.49 9.25 -3.36
C ALA A 61 -4.37 10.27 -3.64
N GLY A 62 -3.23 10.17 -2.95
CA GLY A 62 -2.09 11.05 -3.16
C GLY A 62 -1.45 10.90 -4.55
N LEU A 63 -1.43 9.68 -5.10
CA LEU A 63 -0.94 9.42 -6.45
C LEU A 63 -1.95 9.90 -7.49
N MET A 64 -3.24 9.61 -7.29
CA MET A 64 -4.31 10.04 -8.20
C MET A 64 -4.40 11.56 -8.31
N ALA A 65 -4.27 12.28 -7.19
CA ALA A 65 -4.26 13.75 -7.18
C ALA A 65 -3.08 14.37 -7.96
N ARG A 66 -2.06 13.58 -8.31
CA ARG A 66 -0.87 14.01 -9.07
C ARG A 66 -0.89 13.58 -10.53
N GLY A 67 -2.06 13.23 -11.05
CA GLY A 67 -2.29 12.96 -12.47
C GLY A 67 -2.23 11.48 -12.87
N TYR A 68 -2.01 10.57 -11.92
CA TYR A 68 -2.06 9.14 -12.21
C TYR A 68 -3.48 8.61 -12.28
N ARG A 69 -3.71 7.68 -13.21
CA ARG A 69 -4.94 6.90 -13.28
C ARG A 69 -4.75 5.58 -12.55
N ALA A 70 -5.69 5.22 -11.68
CA ALA A 70 -5.68 3.91 -11.03
C ALA A 70 -6.18 2.85 -12.02
N GLY A 71 -5.37 1.81 -12.25
CA GLY A 71 -5.72 0.68 -13.10
C GLY A 71 -6.17 -0.52 -12.27
N GLY A 72 -5.19 -1.33 -11.83
CA GLY A 72 -5.42 -2.56 -11.07
C GLY A 72 -5.14 -2.42 -9.57
N ARG A 73 -5.80 -3.26 -8.76
CA ARG A 73 -5.43 -3.48 -7.35
C ARG A 73 -5.54 -4.95 -6.98
N THR A 74 -4.59 -5.43 -6.18
CA THR A 74 -4.53 -6.83 -5.74
C THR A 74 -4.26 -6.90 -4.24
N SER A 75 -5.10 -7.61 -3.49
CA SER A 75 -4.91 -7.84 -2.05
C SER A 75 -3.74 -8.78 -1.79
N ILE A 76 -2.79 -8.37 -0.94
CA ILE A 76 -1.66 -9.24 -0.55
C ILE A 76 -2.17 -10.40 0.31
N ALA A 77 -2.99 -10.12 1.32
CA ALA A 77 -3.59 -11.16 2.16
C ALA A 77 -4.50 -12.12 1.36
N GLY A 78 -5.26 -11.58 0.39
CA GLY A 78 -6.08 -12.37 -0.52
C GLY A 78 -5.24 -13.35 -1.35
N ARG A 79 -4.17 -12.88 -1.98
CA ARG A 79 -3.25 -13.73 -2.74
C ARG A 79 -2.57 -14.78 -1.87
N ALA A 80 -2.17 -14.43 -0.65
CA ALA A 80 -1.57 -15.39 0.28
C ALA A 80 -2.53 -16.54 0.65
N VAL A 81 -3.82 -16.26 0.81
CA VAL A 81 -4.84 -17.29 1.03
C VAL A 81 -5.09 -18.12 -0.23
N GLU A 82 -5.15 -17.48 -1.41
CA GLU A 82 -5.32 -18.19 -2.69
C GLU A 82 -4.22 -19.19 -2.99
N HIS A 83 -2.97 -18.83 -2.65
CA HIS A 83 -1.79 -19.69 -2.83
C HIS A 83 -1.57 -20.70 -1.70
N GLY A 84 -2.46 -20.74 -0.69
CA GLY A 84 -2.34 -21.65 0.44
C GLY A 84 -1.23 -21.31 1.44
N SER A 85 -0.51 -20.19 1.26
CA SER A 85 0.49 -19.69 2.21
C SER A 85 -0.11 -19.29 3.56
N VAL A 86 -1.39 -18.91 3.56
CA VAL A 86 -2.16 -18.59 4.77
C VAL A 86 -3.40 -19.49 4.83
N ARG A 87 -3.50 -20.31 5.88
CA ARG A 87 -4.61 -21.25 6.08
C ARG A 87 -5.82 -20.57 6.73
N ILE A 88 -6.47 -19.68 5.98
CA ILE A 88 -7.74 -19.05 6.37
C ILE A 88 -8.77 -19.33 5.26
N PRO A 89 -10.00 -19.78 5.59
CA PRO A 89 -11.03 -19.93 4.56
C PRO A 89 -11.33 -18.60 3.85
N LYS A 90 -11.40 -18.62 2.50
CA LYS A 90 -11.64 -17.40 1.69
C LYS A 90 -12.88 -16.63 2.12
N TRP A 91 -13.95 -17.33 2.52
CA TRP A 91 -15.19 -16.70 2.96
C TRP A 91 -14.97 -15.87 4.23
N VAL A 92 -14.20 -16.36 5.21
CA VAL A 92 -13.84 -15.61 6.43
C VAL A 92 -13.06 -14.34 6.09
N LEU A 93 -12.12 -14.45 5.14
CA LEU A 93 -11.35 -13.29 4.67
C LEU A 93 -12.27 -12.23 4.04
N ASN A 94 -13.26 -12.67 3.25
CA ASN A 94 -14.17 -11.79 2.52
C ASN A 94 -15.30 -11.19 3.37
N THR A 95 -15.62 -11.78 4.52
CA THR A 95 -16.70 -11.31 5.41
C THR A 95 -16.14 -10.58 6.63
N PHE A 96 -15.41 -11.28 7.50
CA PHE A 96 -15.03 -10.78 8.82
C PHE A 96 -13.67 -10.07 8.85
N LEU A 97 -12.79 -10.38 7.89
CA LEU A 97 -11.44 -9.83 7.83
C LEU A 97 -11.24 -8.87 6.64
N ARG A 98 -12.28 -8.12 6.27
CA ARG A 98 -12.21 -7.15 5.16
C ARG A 98 -11.10 -6.12 5.34
N SER A 99 -10.88 -5.63 6.56
CA SER A 99 -9.79 -4.69 6.84
C SER A 99 -8.39 -5.32 6.70
N LEU A 100 -8.25 -6.62 6.91
CA LEU A 100 -7.02 -7.36 6.59
C LEU A 100 -6.87 -7.53 5.08
N ARG A 101 -7.95 -7.93 4.40
CA ARG A 101 -7.97 -8.14 2.95
C ARG A 101 -7.67 -6.85 2.18
N ASP A 102 -8.35 -5.77 2.50
CA ASP A 102 -8.33 -4.54 1.71
C ASP A 102 -7.32 -3.51 2.26
N GLY A 103 -6.75 -3.78 3.43
CA GLY A 103 -5.87 -2.85 4.10
C GLY A 103 -4.41 -2.86 3.63
N TYR A 104 -3.99 -3.88 2.88
CA TYR A 104 -2.68 -3.93 2.23
C TYR A 104 -2.78 -4.54 0.83
N GLN A 105 -2.55 -3.71 -0.18
CA GLN A 105 -2.81 -4.03 -1.57
C GLN A 105 -1.67 -3.55 -2.47
N VAL A 106 -1.37 -4.29 -3.53
CA VAL A 106 -0.55 -3.80 -4.64
C VAL A 106 -1.46 -3.05 -5.60
N HIS A 107 -1.13 -1.80 -5.89
CA HIS A 107 -1.83 -0.94 -6.84
C HIS A 107 -0.97 -0.70 -8.08
N VAL A 108 -1.64 -0.62 -9.22
CA VAL A 108 -1.06 -0.25 -10.51
C VAL A 108 -1.62 1.11 -10.92
N PHE A 109 -0.73 2.05 -11.20
CA PHE A 109 -1.06 3.40 -11.62
C PHE A 109 -0.40 3.72 -12.96
N GLU A 110 -1.11 4.42 -13.83
CA GLU A 110 -0.62 4.81 -15.14
C GLU A 110 -0.53 6.33 -15.25
N HIS A 111 0.61 6.82 -15.74
CA HIS A 111 0.76 8.21 -16.14
C HIS A 111 0.41 8.36 -17.63
N PRO A 112 -0.58 9.21 -17.99
CA PRO A 112 -0.97 9.44 -19.38
C PRO A 112 0.14 10.08 -20.21
#